data_AF-A0A955WFI5-F1
#
_entry.id   AF-A0A955WFI5-F1
#
_cell.length_a   1.000
_cell.length_b   1.000
_cell.length_c   1.000
_cell.angle_alpha   90.00
_cell.angle_beta   90.00
_cell.angle_gamma   90.00
#
_symmetry.space_group_name_H-M   'P 1'
#
loop_
_entity.id
_entity.type
_entity.pdbx_description
1 polymer ?
#
loop_
_entity_poly.entity_id
_entity_poly.type
_entity_poly.pdbx_seq_one_letter_code
_entity_poly.pdbx_strand_id
1 'polypeptide(L)'
;MRRTFLLAALLSGCAFGSSHLDEVDPEAAPATPTWSAHVLPILEHRCTACHADDALPGKAAGYGFGTCAEAKRHWGELYETAFIELSMPPGGAPRLESWEMLTLQRWHDQGGRCD
;
A
#
# COMPACT_ATOMS: atom_id res chain seq x y z
N MET A 1 4.16 -49.39 -29.54
CA MET A 1 4.40 -48.01 -29.06
C MET A 1 3.09 -47.46 -28.50
N ARG A 2 2.95 -47.32 -27.17
CA ARG A 2 1.73 -46.81 -26.54
C ARG A 2 2.14 -45.78 -25.49
N ARG A 3 1.64 -44.56 -25.70
CA ARG A 3 2.09 -43.29 -25.12
C ARG A 3 1.77 -43.19 -23.63
N THR A 4 2.77 -42.89 -22.82
CA THR A 4 2.65 -42.48 -21.42
C THR A 4 2.06 -41.06 -21.39
N PHE A 5 0.87 -40.89 -20.80
CA PHE A 5 0.33 -39.57 -20.49
C PHE A 5 0.81 -39.18 -19.09
N LEU A 6 1.70 -38.18 -19.02
CA LEU A 6 2.08 -37.51 -17.79
C LEU A 6 0.93 -36.60 -17.37
N LEU A 7 0.33 -36.89 -16.21
CA LEU A 7 -0.58 -35.97 -15.53
C LEU A 7 0.24 -34.79 -15.02
N ALA A 8 -0.01 -33.60 -15.56
CA ALA A 8 0.60 -32.36 -15.09
C ALA A 8 0.00 -31.98 -13.74
N ALA A 9 0.87 -31.81 -12.73
CA ALA A 9 0.51 -31.29 -11.43
C ALA A 9 0.16 -29.80 -11.56
N LEU A 10 -1.11 -29.46 -11.37
CA LEU A 10 -1.56 -28.08 -11.19
C LEU A 10 -1.21 -27.64 -9.76
N LEU A 11 -0.01 -27.08 -9.60
CA LEU A 11 0.34 -26.32 -8.41
C LEU A 11 -0.40 -24.98 -8.50
N SER A 12 -1.56 -24.91 -7.86
CA SER A 12 -2.25 -23.65 -7.57
C SER A 12 -1.40 -22.90 -6.54
N GLY A 13 -0.51 -22.05 -7.02
CA GLY A 13 0.32 -21.19 -6.17
C GLY A 13 -0.56 -20.12 -5.55
N CYS A 14 -0.71 -20.15 -4.22
CA CYS A 14 -1.21 -19.01 -3.47
C CYS A 14 -0.16 -17.90 -3.55
N ALA A 15 -0.43 -16.83 -4.29
CA ALA A 15 0.36 -15.61 -4.27
C ALA A 15 0.10 -14.87 -2.95
N PHE A 16 0.85 -15.23 -1.91
CA PHE A 16 0.87 -14.47 -0.66
C PHE A 16 1.87 -13.32 -0.80
N GLY A 17 1.33 -12.12 -0.98
CA GLY A 17 1.77 -10.87 -0.36
C GLY A 17 3.26 -10.54 -0.36
N SER A 18 3.74 -9.95 -1.45
CA SER A 18 4.79 -8.91 -1.48
C SER A 18 5.01 -8.51 -2.93
N SER A 19 3.96 -8.05 -3.61
CA SER A 19 4.12 -7.61 -4.99
C SER A 19 4.73 -6.22 -4.98
N HIS A 20 5.95 -6.15 -5.50
CA HIS A 20 6.58 -4.88 -5.84
C HIS A 20 5.71 -4.14 -6.86
N LEU A 21 5.80 -2.81 -6.91
CA LEU A 21 4.95 -1.95 -7.74
C LEU A 21 4.96 -2.31 -9.25
N ASP A 22 6.00 -2.98 -9.72
CA ASP A 22 6.20 -3.48 -11.08
C ASP A 22 5.35 -4.71 -11.43
N GLU A 23 4.74 -5.37 -10.44
CA GLU A 23 3.86 -6.53 -10.64
C GLU A 23 2.35 -6.19 -10.61
N VAL A 24 2.01 -4.91 -10.41
CA VAL A 24 0.62 -4.47 -10.24
C VAL A 24 -0.06 -4.25 -11.60
N ASP A 25 -1.27 -4.82 -11.79
CA ASP A 25 -2.11 -4.48 -12.93
C ASP A 25 -2.37 -2.95 -12.95
N PRO A 26 -1.97 -2.23 -14.01
CA PRO A 26 -2.12 -0.79 -14.06
C PRO A 26 -3.59 -0.33 -13.96
N GLU A 27 -4.56 -1.18 -14.28
CA GLU A 27 -5.99 -0.87 -14.17
C GLU A 27 -6.56 -1.17 -12.78
N ALA A 28 -5.79 -1.77 -11.88
CA ALA A 28 -6.23 -2.06 -10.51
C ALA A 28 -6.36 -0.80 -9.64
N ALA A 29 -5.77 0.32 -10.06
CA ALA A 29 -5.82 1.61 -9.36
C ALA A 29 -6.35 2.71 -10.30
N PRO A 30 -6.96 3.79 -9.76
CA PRO A 30 -7.35 4.95 -10.56
C PRO A 30 -6.15 5.54 -11.30
N ALA A 31 -6.34 5.98 -12.54
CA ALA A 31 -5.29 6.65 -13.32
C ALA A 31 -4.94 8.04 -12.76
N THR A 32 -5.92 8.72 -12.15
CA THR A 32 -5.77 10.06 -11.56
C THR A 32 -6.41 10.10 -10.16
N PRO A 33 -5.81 9.45 -9.16
CA PRO A 33 -6.41 9.36 -7.82
C PRO A 33 -6.48 10.72 -7.15
N THR A 34 -7.58 10.98 -6.46
CA THR A 34 -7.81 12.18 -5.64
C THR A 34 -7.55 11.91 -4.16
N TRP A 35 -7.28 12.97 -3.39
CA TRP A 35 -7.04 12.82 -1.95
C TRP A 35 -8.28 12.30 -1.25
N SER A 36 -9.40 13.01 -1.40
CA SER A 36 -10.63 12.74 -0.65
C SER A 36 -11.26 11.38 -0.97
N ALA A 37 -11.26 10.97 -2.25
CA ALA A 37 -11.97 9.77 -2.68
C ALA A 37 -11.11 8.49 -2.65
N HIS A 38 -9.78 8.61 -2.73
CA HIS A 38 -8.92 7.44 -2.94
C HIS A 38 -7.82 7.32 -1.90
N VAL A 39 -7.11 8.41 -1.59
CA VAL A 39 -5.93 8.35 -0.70
C VAL A 39 -6.33 8.34 0.77
N LEU A 40 -7.19 9.26 1.18
CA LEU A 40 -7.62 9.38 2.57
C LEU A 40 -8.22 8.06 3.09
N PRO A 41 -9.12 7.36 2.37
CA PRO A 41 -9.64 6.07 2.83
C PRO A 41 -8.56 5.00 3.04
N ILE A 42 -7.51 4.96 2.19
CA ILE A 42 -6.38 4.02 2.36
C ILE A 42 -5.61 4.37 3.63
N LEU A 43 -5.25 5.64 3.81
CA LEU A 43 -4.47 6.08 4.97
C LEU A 43 -5.25 5.89 6.28
N GLU A 44 -6.56 6.17 6.27
CA GLU A 44 -7.46 5.93 7.41
C GLU A 44 -7.53 4.43 7.76
N HIS A 45 -7.57 3.55 6.76
CA HIS A 45 -7.68 2.13 7.01
C HIS A 45 -6.35 1.49 7.42
N ARG A 46 -5.24 1.90 6.80
CA ARG A 46 -3.94 1.22 6.88
C ARG A 46 -2.97 1.88 7.85
N CYS A 47 -3.07 3.19 8.07
CA CYS A 47 -2.04 3.97 8.76
C CYS A 47 -2.56 4.57 10.07
N THR A 48 -3.73 5.21 10.07
CA THR A 48 -4.17 6.01 11.23
C THR A 48 -4.55 5.17 12.45
N ALA A 49 -4.80 3.87 12.30
CA ALA A 49 -4.99 2.95 13.44
C ALA A 49 -3.84 3.03 14.47
N CYS A 50 -2.62 3.27 14.00
CA CYS A 50 -1.44 3.48 14.84
C CYS A 50 -0.88 4.91 14.76
N HIS A 51 -1.21 5.65 13.69
CA HIS A 51 -0.66 6.98 13.34
C HIS A 51 -1.71 8.09 13.28
N ALA A 52 -2.77 7.99 14.09
CA ALA A 52 -3.65 9.13 14.39
C ALA A 52 -3.07 9.98 15.54
N ASP A 53 -3.53 11.24 15.63
CA ASP A 53 -3.13 12.20 16.68
C ASP A 53 -3.39 11.69 18.11
N ASP A 54 -4.36 10.79 18.27
CA ASP A 54 -4.76 10.16 19.52
C ASP A 54 -4.28 8.69 19.65
N ALA A 55 -3.61 8.14 18.64
CA ALA A 55 -3.09 6.77 18.66
C ALA A 55 -1.66 6.71 19.23
N LEU A 56 -1.41 5.75 20.13
CA LEU A 56 -0.06 5.32 20.49
C LEU A 56 0.25 4.03 19.71
N PRO A 57 1.41 3.93 19.02
CA PRO A 57 2.64 4.72 19.19
C PRO A 57 2.80 5.97 18.29
N GLY A 58 1.92 6.24 17.32
CA GLY A 58 2.12 7.30 16.32
C GLY A 58 2.20 8.72 16.86
N LYS A 59 1.38 9.06 17.87
CA LYS A 59 1.45 10.33 18.60
C LYS A 59 2.82 10.55 19.26
N ALA A 60 3.46 9.48 19.75
CA ALA A 60 4.76 9.56 20.40
C ALA A 60 5.91 9.69 19.37
N ALA A 61 5.71 9.19 18.16
CA ALA A 61 6.70 9.25 17.09
C ALA A 61 6.60 10.51 16.22
N GLY A 62 5.49 11.27 16.31
CA GLY A 62 5.30 12.51 15.54
C GLY A 62 4.87 12.29 14.09
N TYR A 63 4.32 11.11 13.77
CA TYR A 63 3.84 10.76 12.44
C TYR A 63 2.32 10.72 12.41
N GLY A 64 1.74 11.61 11.60
CA GLY A 64 0.30 11.68 11.33
C GLY A 64 0.01 11.39 9.86
N PHE A 65 -1.12 10.72 9.59
CA PHE A 65 -1.64 10.51 8.23
C PHE A 65 -3.12 10.92 8.09
N GLY A 66 -3.66 11.65 9.07
CA GLY A 66 -5.06 12.06 9.09
C GLY A 66 -5.38 13.21 8.13
N THR A 67 -4.38 13.95 7.68
CA THR A 67 -4.55 15.07 6.75
C THR A 67 -3.63 14.96 5.53
N CYS A 68 -4.04 15.61 4.43
CA CYS A 68 -3.25 15.65 3.21
C CYS A 68 -1.88 16.30 3.44
N ALA A 69 -1.83 17.34 4.27
CA ALA A 69 -0.57 18.03 4.58
C ALA A 69 0.43 17.12 5.30
N GLU A 70 -0.06 16.27 6.21
CA GLU A 70 0.80 15.32 6.94
C GLU A 70 1.25 14.19 6.03
N ALA A 71 0.34 13.59 5.24
CA ALA A 71 0.70 12.57 4.27
C ALA A 71 1.79 13.04 3.29
N LYS A 72 1.72 14.29 2.84
CA LYS A 72 2.77 14.90 2.01
C LYS A 72 4.06 15.12 2.78
N ARG A 73 3.98 15.62 4.01
CA ARG A 73 5.16 15.88 4.86
C ARG A 73 5.95 14.60 5.11
N HIS A 74 5.26 13.49 5.33
CA HIS A 74 5.84 12.20 5.71
C HIS A 74 5.98 11.21 4.55
N TRP A 75 5.74 11.64 3.30
CA TRP A 75 5.75 10.75 2.15
C TRP A 75 7.03 9.93 2.02
N GLY A 76 8.21 10.57 2.16
CA GLY A 76 9.48 9.87 2.02
C GLY A 76 9.64 8.70 2.99
N GLU A 77 9.17 8.88 4.22
CA GLU A 77 9.22 7.82 5.23
C GLU A 77 8.13 6.77 5.05
N LEU A 78 6.93 7.17 4.66
CA LEU A 78 5.88 6.24 4.27
C LEU A 78 6.36 5.34 3.13
N TYR A 79 6.98 5.92 2.10
CA TYR A 79 7.51 5.18 0.97
C TYR A 79 8.61 4.23 1.41
N GLU A 80 9.63 4.71 2.13
CA GLU A 80 10.73 3.86 2.59
C GLU A 80 10.21 2.68 3.43
N THR A 81 9.41 2.95 4.46
CA THR A 81 9.01 1.93 5.44
C THR A 81 7.90 1.00 4.94
N ALA A 82 6.93 1.50 4.18
CA ALA A 82 5.78 0.72 3.74
C ALA A 82 5.94 0.14 2.33
N PHE A 83 6.82 0.70 1.48
CA PHE A 83 7.01 0.24 0.10
C PHE A 83 8.33 -0.51 -0.10
N ILE A 84 9.40 -0.05 0.53
CA ILE A 84 10.76 -0.58 0.29
C ILE A 84 11.16 -1.57 1.37
N GLU A 85 11.25 -1.10 2.61
CA GLU A 85 11.70 -1.92 3.73
C GLU A 85 10.66 -2.95 4.14
N LEU A 86 9.38 -2.68 3.83
CA LEU A 86 8.28 -3.51 4.27
C LEU A 86 8.38 -3.72 5.80
N SER A 87 8.59 -2.62 6.54
CA SER A 87 8.69 -2.59 8.00
C SER A 87 7.36 -2.15 8.65
N MET A 88 6.48 -1.47 7.91
CA MET A 88 5.15 -1.04 8.36
C MET A 88 3.99 -1.74 7.63
N PRO A 89 2.88 -2.10 8.33
CA PRO A 89 2.72 -2.00 9.78
C PRO A 89 3.53 -3.09 10.53
N PRO A 90 3.76 -2.90 11.84
CA PRO A 90 4.48 -3.86 12.67
C PRO A 90 3.60 -5.08 13.01
N GLY A 91 4.22 -6.12 13.59
CA GLY A 91 3.48 -7.24 14.21
C GLY A 91 2.74 -8.16 13.25
N GLY A 92 3.06 -8.13 11.96
CA GLY A 92 2.43 -8.98 10.95
C GLY A 92 0.99 -8.56 10.58
N ALA A 93 0.57 -7.36 10.95
CA ALA A 93 -0.68 -6.80 10.45
C ALA A 93 -0.68 -6.71 8.91
N PRO A 94 -1.84 -6.78 8.25
CA PRO A 94 -1.92 -6.74 6.80
C PRO A 94 -1.22 -5.51 6.21
N ARG A 95 -0.36 -5.76 5.21
CA ARG A 95 0.34 -4.73 4.44
C ARG A 95 -0.60 -4.04 3.45
N LEU A 96 -0.10 -2.98 2.83
CA LEU A 96 -0.74 -2.41 1.66
C LEU A 96 -0.85 -3.47 0.56
N GLU A 97 -1.99 -3.51 -0.07
CA GLU A 97 -2.20 -4.25 -1.30
C GLU A 97 -1.58 -3.49 -2.47
N SER A 98 -1.22 -4.22 -3.51
CA SER A 98 -0.64 -3.71 -4.75
C SER A 98 -1.37 -2.48 -5.31
N TRP A 99 -2.70 -2.52 -5.35
CA TRP A 99 -3.51 -1.42 -5.87
C TRP A 99 -3.52 -0.19 -4.95
N GLU A 100 -3.39 -0.39 -3.64
CA GLU A 100 -3.28 0.69 -2.65
C GLU A 100 -1.94 1.40 -2.82
N MET A 101 -0.84 0.62 -2.92
CA MET A 101 0.49 1.16 -3.18
C MET A 101 0.51 1.97 -4.49
N LEU A 102 -0.08 1.43 -5.56
CA LEU A 102 -0.16 2.11 -6.86
C LEU A 102 -1.03 3.38 -6.81
N THR A 103 -2.13 3.36 -6.06
CA THR A 103 -2.99 4.53 -5.83
C THR A 103 -2.23 5.65 -5.12
N LEU A 104 -1.53 5.32 -4.04
CA LEU A 104 -0.72 6.27 -3.26
C LEU A 104 0.43 6.84 -4.10
N GLN A 105 1.15 5.98 -4.84
CA GLN A 105 2.24 6.39 -5.71
C GLN A 105 1.76 7.36 -6.80
N ARG A 106 0.69 7.01 -7.52
CA ARG A 106 0.12 7.88 -8.57
C ARG A 106 -0.32 9.23 -8.03
N TRP A 107 -0.95 9.26 -6.85
CA TRP A 107 -1.32 10.50 -6.21
C TRP A 107 -0.11 11.38 -5.90
N HIS A 108 0.97 10.78 -5.40
CA HIS A 108 2.22 11.51 -5.16
C HIS A 108 2.83 12.03 -6.46
N ASP A 109 2.96 11.18 -7.48
CA ASP A 109 3.58 11.50 -8.76
C ASP A 109 2.86 12.63 -9.51
N GLN A 110 1.53 12.76 -9.37
CA GLN A 110 0.77 13.87 -9.95
C GLN A 110 0.77 15.16 -9.10
N GLY A 111 1.58 15.21 -8.05
CA GLY A 111 1.85 16.39 -7.21
C GLY A 111 1.17 16.39 -5.84
N GLY A 112 0.56 15.27 -5.42
CA GLY A 112 -0.08 15.12 -4.10
C GLY A 112 -1.10 16.22 -3.81
N ARG A 113 -2.11 16.37 -4.68
CA ARG A 113 -3.13 17.43 -4.56
C ARG A 113 -4.11 17.11 -3.43
N CYS A 114 -4.51 18.13 -2.68
CA CYS A 114 -5.49 18.06 -1.60
C CYS A 114 -6.78 18.68 -2.13
N ASP A 115 -7.74 17.85 -2.56
CA ASP A 115 -9.06 18.27 -3.03
C ASP A 115 -10.13 18.14 -1.94
#